data_AF-A0A970W1W7-F1
#
_entry.id   AF-A0A970W1W7-F1
#
_cell.length_a   1.000
_cell.length_b   1.000
_cell.length_c   1.000
_cell.angle_alpha   90.00
_cell.angle_beta   90.00
_cell.angle_gamma   90.00
#
_symmetry.space_group_name_H-M   'P 1'
#
loop_
_entity.id
_entity.type
_entity.pdbx_description
1 polymer ?
#
loop_
_entity_poly.entity_id
_entity_poly.type
_entity_poly.pdbx_seq_one_letter_code
_entity_poly.pdbx_strand_id
1 'polypeptide(L)'
;MLATGITPGFVMDSLPLNLTGLCQRVDHIGILRLQNASNRRGPFQKKNGSGLTVAEFQEQMAGGRMGHVGLIESIGMMMDTLGKSWPATSPAWSRWWRSGLCARPISRRSRGVASAQSGWPAPTRRRASSRRLTFHAYLDALDEKDVITIAVVPALEVTLRGTNGDLTTVAIVVNAIRRVREAAPGLVTMRDLPIVTNW
;
A
#
# COMPACT_ATOMS: atom_id res chain seq x y z
N MET A 1 -11.23 15.06 -12.01
CA MET A 1 -10.10 15.11 -11.05
C MET A 1 -9.65 13.71 -10.73
N LEU A 2 -8.34 13.49 -10.66
CA LEU A 2 -7.71 12.23 -10.27
C LEU A 2 -6.72 12.53 -9.14
N ALA A 3 -6.72 11.71 -8.10
CA ALA A 3 -5.60 11.61 -7.15
C ALA A 3 -4.80 10.34 -7.48
N THR A 4 -3.48 10.47 -7.66
CA THR A 4 -2.61 9.33 -7.98
C THR A 4 -1.21 9.50 -7.41
N GLY A 5 -0.45 8.41 -7.43
CA GLY A 5 0.90 8.29 -6.92
C GLY A 5 1.34 6.83 -6.97
N ILE A 6 2.52 6.54 -6.42
CA ILE A 6 2.99 5.16 -6.37
C ILE A 6 2.15 4.29 -5.41
N THR A 7 1.74 4.88 -4.29
CA THR A 7 1.00 4.23 -3.19
C THR A 7 0.37 5.33 -2.33
N PRO A 8 -0.96 5.52 -2.39
CA PRO A 8 -1.92 4.84 -3.27
C PRO A 8 -1.79 5.30 -4.74
N GLY A 9 -2.25 4.49 -5.69
CA GLY A 9 -2.41 4.83 -7.11
C GLY A 9 -1.81 3.84 -8.10
N PHE A 10 -0.76 3.09 -7.73
CA PHE A 10 -0.17 2.10 -8.65
C PHE A 10 0.20 0.76 -8.00
N VAL A 11 1.31 0.71 -7.25
CA VAL A 11 1.95 -0.56 -6.84
C VAL A 11 1.07 -1.39 -5.91
N MET A 12 0.33 -0.75 -5.00
CA MET A 12 -0.48 -1.47 -4.02
C MET A 12 -1.97 -1.54 -4.39
N ASP A 13 -2.33 -1.15 -5.61
CA ASP A 13 -3.73 -1.13 -6.04
C ASP A 13 -3.92 -1.37 -7.55
N SER A 14 -3.64 -0.40 -8.43
CA SER A 14 -3.89 -0.49 -9.87
C SER A 14 -3.10 -1.63 -10.53
N LEU A 15 -1.82 -1.81 -10.19
CA LEU A 15 -1.00 -2.87 -10.75
C LEU A 15 -1.51 -4.27 -10.34
N PRO A 16 -1.74 -4.57 -9.04
CA PRO A 16 -2.40 -5.81 -8.63
C PRO A 16 -3.73 -6.06 -9.35
N LEU A 17 -4.56 -5.01 -9.52
CA LEU A 17 -5.82 -5.12 -10.26
C LEU A 17 -5.59 -5.48 -11.74
N ASN A 18 -4.63 -4.86 -12.41
CA ASN A 18 -4.28 -5.21 -13.79
C ASN A 18 -3.82 -6.67 -13.90
N LEU A 19 -3.01 -7.15 -12.94
CA LEU A 19 -2.56 -8.54 -12.91
C LEU A 19 -3.71 -9.54 -12.70
N THR A 20 -4.81 -9.14 -12.04
CA THR A 20 -6.00 -10.00 -11.93
C THR A 20 -6.66 -10.31 -13.28
N GLY A 21 -6.46 -9.49 -14.31
CA GLY A 21 -6.97 -9.75 -15.66
C GLY A 21 -6.36 -11.00 -16.32
N LEU A 22 -5.24 -11.51 -15.79
CA LEU A 22 -4.60 -12.74 -16.24
C LEU A 22 -5.15 -14.01 -15.53
N CYS A 23 -6.07 -13.84 -14.57
CA CYS A 23 -6.51 -14.90 -13.68
C CYS A 23 -7.93 -15.35 -14.03
N GLN A 24 -8.19 -16.67 -14.04
CA GLN A 24 -9.55 -17.21 -14.22
C GLN A 24 -10.43 -17.04 -12.96
N ARG A 25 -9.79 -16.97 -11.79
CA ARG A 25 -10.42 -16.78 -10.48
C ARG A 25 -9.48 -15.94 -9.62
N VAL A 26 -9.98 -15.19 -8.63
CA VAL A 26 -9.16 -14.44 -7.65
C VAL A 26 -9.61 -14.71 -6.20
N ASP A 27 -8.94 -15.65 -5.55
CA ASP A 27 -9.19 -16.03 -4.16
C ASP A 27 -8.44 -15.10 -3.19
N HIS A 28 -7.22 -14.71 -3.57
CA HIS A 28 -6.23 -14.05 -2.74
C HIS A 28 -5.38 -13.03 -3.52
N ILE A 29 -5.14 -11.86 -2.91
CA ILE A 29 -4.12 -10.90 -3.32
C ILE A 29 -3.29 -10.54 -2.09
N GLY A 30 -1.97 -10.77 -2.15
CA GLY A 30 -1.01 -10.35 -1.15
C GLY A 30 -0.04 -9.37 -1.75
N ILE A 31 0.26 -8.29 -1.02
CA ILE A 31 1.15 -7.22 -1.47
C ILE A 31 2.10 -6.91 -0.33
N LEU A 32 3.40 -6.92 -0.61
CA LEU A 32 4.45 -6.45 0.28
C LEU A 32 5.18 -5.31 -0.42
N ARG A 33 5.22 -4.14 0.19
CA ARG A 33 6.09 -3.03 -0.19
C ARG A 33 7.12 -2.84 0.90
N LEU A 34 8.40 -3.06 0.58
CA LEU A 34 9.53 -2.86 1.48
C LEU A 34 10.39 -1.72 0.97
N GLN A 35 10.51 -0.64 1.74
CA GLN A 35 11.26 0.55 1.36
C GLN A 35 12.43 0.82 2.31
N ASN A 36 13.56 1.21 1.74
CA ASN A 36 14.66 1.78 2.50
C ASN A 36 14.38 3.26 2.76
N ALA A 37 14.19 3.61 4.03
CA ALA A 37 13.93 4.97 4.47
C ALA A 37 15.19 5.85 4.45
N SER A 38 16.40 5.28 4.49
CA SER A 38 17.65 6.04 4.45
C SER A 38 17.79 6.84 3.14
N ASN A 39 17.20 6.33 2.05
CA ASN A 39 17.21 6.98 0.73
C ASN A 39 16.05 7.97 0.54
N ARG A 40 15.36 8.36 1.63
CA ARG A 40 14.15 9.20 1.59
C ARG A 40 14.40 10.53 2.28
N ARG A 41 13.62 11.53 1.89
CA ARG A 41 13.65 12.87 2.50
C ARG A 41 13.40 12.82 4.01
N GLY A 42 14.05 13.70 4.76
CA GLY A 42 13.94 13.78 6.22
C GLY A 42 12.51 13.80 6.78
N PRO A 43 11.53 14.51 6.18
CA PRO A 43 10.14 14.45 6.63
C PRO A 43 9.51 13.05 6.58
N PHE A 44 9.86 12.22 5.58
CA PHE A 44 9.39 10.84 5.50
C PHE A 44 9.99 9.98 6.61
N GLN A 45 11.29 10.15 6.87
CA GLN A 45 11.97 9.46 7.97
C GLN A 45 11.36 9.84 9.34
N LYS A 46 11.05 11.12 9.56
CA LYS A 46 10.34 11.51 10.80
C LYS A 46 8.96 10.85 10.91
N LYS A 47 8.20 10.81 9.80
CA LYS A 47 6.85 10.21 9.74
C LYS A 47 6.82 8.68 9.93
N ASN A 48 7.92 7.99 9.62
CA ASN A 48 8.00 6.54 9.78
C ASN A 48 8.57 6.08 11.14
N GLY A 49 9.02 7.03 11.97
CA GLY A 49 9.53 6.77 13.32
C GLY A 49 11.04 6.74 13.44
N SER A 50 11.79 7.00 12.37
CA SER A 50 13.26 7.00 12.40
C SER A 50 13.79 7.88 13.54
N GLY A 51 14.62 7.28 14.39
CA GLY A 51 15.24 7.95 15.53
C GLY A 51 14.39 8.01 16.80
N LEU A 52 13.12 7.57 16.77
CA LEU A 52 12.29 7.45 17.97
C LEU A 52 12.56 6.14 18.71
N THR A 53 12.32 6.15 20.02
CA THR A 53 12.15 4.95 20.86
C THR A 53 10.79 4.28 20.61
N VAL A 54 10.62 3.05 21.08
CA VAL A 54 9.34 2.33 20.95
C VAL A 54 8.21 3.04 21.67
N ALA A 55 8.48 3.60 22.85
CA ALA A 55 7.48 4.32 23.64
C ALA A 55 7.02 5.60 22.92
N GLU A 56 7.95 6.43 22.44
CA GLU A 56 7.64 7.64 21.68
C GLU A 56 6.90 7.32 20.38
N PHE A 57 7.30 6.26 19.69
CA PHE A 57 6.60 5.81 18.49
C PHE A 57 5.15 5.41 18.80
N GLN A 58 4.91 4.65 19.86
CA GLN A 58 3.57 4.23 20.28
C GLN A 58 2.70 5.42 20.68
N GLU A 59 3.27 6.39 21.40
CA GLU A 59 2.58 7.63 21.78
C GLU A 59 2.18 8.45 20.54
N GLN A 60 3.10 8.65 19.59
CA GLN A 60 2.81 9.40 18.37
C GLN A 60 1.84 8.69 17.43
N MET A 61 1.87 7.35 17.40
CA MET A 61 0.86 6.53 16.72
C MET A 61 -0.53 6.69 17.36
N ALA A 62 -0.63 6.68 18.69
CA ALA A 62 -1.89 6.90 19.41
C ALA A 62 -2.45 8.32 19.15
N GLY A 63 -1.56 9.30 19.00
CA GLY A 63 -1.91 10.67 18.60
C GLY A 63 -2.25 10.86 17.12
N GLY A 64 -2.22 9.80 16.30
CA GLY A 64 -2.55 9.85 14.87
C GLY A 64 -1.56 10.60 13.97
N ARG A 65 -0.35 10.87 14.47
CA ARG A 65 0.68 11.66 13.76
C ARG A 65 1.61 10.82 12.87
N MET A 66 1.47 9.50 12.93
CA MET A 66 2.43 8.54 12.39
C MET A 66 1.77 7.49 11.51
N GLY A 67 2.54 6.96 10.54
CA GLY A 67 2.09 5.87 9.68
C GLY A 67 1.85 6.25 8.21
N HIS A 68 1.73 5.24 7.35
CA HIS A 68 1.37 5.43 5.96
C HIS A 68 -0.10 5.86 5.84
N VAL A 69 -0.35 6.80 4.91
CA VAL A 69 -1.67 7.32 4.56
C VAL A 69 -1.90 6.86 3.13
N GLY A 70 -2.96 6.08 2.86
CA GLY A 70 -3.20 5.52 1.53
C GLY A 70 -3.61 4.05 1.48
N LEU A 71 -3.27 3.26 2.49
CA LEU A 71 -3.54 1.81 2.46
C LEU A 71 -5.04 1.51 2.44
N ILE A 72 -5.87 2.33 3.11
CA ILE A 72 -7.33 2.15 3.11
C ILE A 72 -7.89 2.46 1.73
N GLU A 73 -7.40 3.50 1.07
CA GLU A 73 -7.78 3.89 -0.28
C GLU A 73 -7.42 2.78 -1.28
N SER A 74 -6.21 2.20 -1.18
CA SER A 74 -5.79 1.05 -2.00
C SER A 74 -6.68 -0.18 -1.76
N ILE A 75 -6.96 -0.52 -0.50
CA ILE A 75 -7.86 -1.65 -0.15
C ILE A 75 -9.27 -1.40 -0.67
N GLY A 76 -9.80 -0.20 -0.46
CA GLY A 76 -11.13 0.21 -0.89
C GLY A 76 -11.28 0.08 -2.40
N MET A 77 -10.33 0.63 -3.17
CA MET A 77 -10.34 0.51 -4.63
C MET A 77 -10.29 -0.96 -5.08
N MET A 78 -9.44 -1.79 -4.47
CA MET A 78 -9.37 -3.21 -4.84
C MET A 78 -10.65 -3.98 -4.52
N MET A 79 -11.25 -3.76 -3.35
CA MET A 79 -12.46 -4.46 -2.94
C MET A 79 -13.65 -4.08 -3.81
N ASP A 80 -13.83 -2.79 -4.05
CA ASP A 80 -14.91 -2.26 -4.90
C ASP A 80 -14.77 -2.79 -6.34
N THR A 81 -13.55 -2.78 -6.89
CA THR A 81 -13.29 -3.29 -8.25
C THR A 81 -13.56 -4.78 -8.40
N LEU A 82 -13.27 -5.58 -7.37
CA LEU A 82 -13.50 -7.03 -7.40
C LEU A 82 -14.96 -7.41 -7.02
N GLY A 83 -15.86 -6.43 -6.91
CA GLY A 83 -17.28 -6.65 -6.56
C GLY A 83 -17.48 -7.23 -5.16
N LYS A 84 -16.50 -7.07 -4.26
CA LYS A 84 -16.57 -7.60 -2.90
C LYS A 84 -17.11 -6.51 -2.00
N SER A 85 -18.31 -6.70 -1.47
CA SER A 85 -18.93 -5.73 -0.55
C SER A 85 -18.19 -5.68 0.78
N TRP A 86 -18.09 -4.46 1.34
CA TRP A 86 -17.69 -4.24 2.72
C TRP A 86 -18.87 -3.64 3.50
N PRO A 87 -19.14 -4.07 4.74
CA PRO A 87 -20.07 -3.37 5.60
C PRO A 87 -19.39 -2.10 6.13
N ALA A 88 -19.34 -1.05 5.31
CA ALA A 88 -18.70 0.24 5.61
C ALA A 88 -19.26 0.90 6.90
N THR A 89 -20.44 0.50 7.33
CA THR A 89 -21.17 1.01 8.52
C THR A 89 -21.02 0.14 9.77
N SER A 90 -20.28 -0.97 9.72
CA SER A 90 -20.15 -1.84 10.89
C SER A 90 -19.27 -1.21 11.99
N PRO A 91 -19.68 -1.21 13.27
CA PRO A 91 -18.81 -0.88 14.40
C PRO A 91 -17.58 -1.79 14.50
N ALA A 92 -17.58 -2.94 13.82
CA ALA A 92 -16.38 -3.74 13.63
C ALA A 92 -15.35 -3.02 12.77
N TRP A 93 -15.75 -2.23 11.76
CA TRP A 93 -14.84 -1.46 10.89
C TRP A 93 -14.06 -0.40 11.66
N SER A 94 -14.68 0.39 12.54
CA SER A 94 -13.96 1.41 13.34
C SER A 94 -13.03 0.79 14.41
N ARG A 95 -13.27 -0.47 14.81
CA ARG A 95 -12.34 -1.28 15.61
C ARG A 95 -11.23 -1.90 14.76
N TRP A 96 -11.56 -2.42 13.56
CA TRP A 96 -10.64 -2.92 12.53
C TRP A 96 -9.69 -1.85 12.00
N TRP A 97 -10.19 -0.64 11.82
CA TRP A 97 -9.45 0.58 11.46
C TRP A 97 -8.30 0.82 12.45
N ARG A 98 -8.57 0.61 13.74
CA ARG A 98 -7.58 0.74 14.82
C ARG A 98 -6.71 -0.50 15.04
N SER A 99 -7.21 -1.70 14.74
CA SER A 99 -6.51 -2.97 15.05
C SER A 99 -5.79 -3.62 13.86
N GLY A 100 -6.27 -3.40 12.64
CA GLY A 100 -5.80 -4.01 11.40
C GLY A 100 -4.60 -3.29 10.81
N LEU A 101 -4.63 -1.95 10.82
CA LEU A 101 -3.48 -1.08 10.53
C LEU A 101 -2.53 -1.04 11.74
N CYS A 102 -1.96 -2.18 12.08
CA CYS A 102 -1.02 -2.27 13.18
C CYS A 102 0.33 -1.74 12.71
N ALA A 103 0.66 -0.50 13.05
CA ALA A 103 2.03 -0.01 12.95
C ALA A 103 2.88 -0.70 14.02
N ARG A 104 3.79 -1.59 13.63
CA ARG A 104 4.70 -2.26 14.58
C ARG A 104 6.09 -1.68 14.46
N PRO A 105 6.78 -1.44 15.58
CA PRO A 105 8.18 -1.07 15.56
C PRO A 105 9.01 -2.23 15.00
N ILE A 106 9.80 -1.97 13.96
CA ILE A 106 10.88 -2.86 13.52
C ILE A 106 12.19 -2.27 14.02
N SER A 107 12.85 -2.93 14.99
CA SER A 107 14.23 -2.61 15.36
C SER A 107 15.18 -3.55 14.61
N ARG A 108 15.98 -3.01 13.69
CA ARG A 108 17.22 -3.66 13.24
C ARG A 108 18.42 -2.85 13.78
N ARG A 109 19.62 -3.42 13.68
CA ARG A 109 20.90 -3.03 14.32
C ARG A 109 21.28 -1.52 14.36
N SER A 110 20.57 -0.61 13.68
CA SER A 110 20.78 0.84 13.70
C SER A 110 19.66 1.57 14.46
N ARG A 111 20.05 2.49 15.35
CA ARG A 111 19.22 3.20 16.32
C ARG A 111 17.95 3.82 15.69
N GLY A 112 16.79 3.23 15.95
CA GLY A 112 15.50 3.80 15.59
C GLY A 112 14.39 2.77 15.49
N VAL A 113 13.17 3.21 15.77
CA VAL A 113 11.95 2.48 15.46
C VAL A 113 11.57 2.73 14.01
N ALA A 114 11.00 1.74 13.37
CA ALA A 114 10.42 1.90 12.05
C ALA A 114 9.01 1.33 11.95
N SER A 115 8.17 1.94 11.13
CA SER A 115 6.76 1.54 10.97
C SER A 115 6.61 0.43 9.93
N ALA A 116 6.08 -0.71 10.38
CA ALA A 116 5.44 -1.70 9.51
C ALA A 116 3.93 -1.58 9.63
N GLN A 117 3.22 -1.33 8.54
CA GLN A 117 1.76 -1.37 8.51
C GLN A 117 1.31 -2.58 7.70
N SER A 118 0.45 -3.39 8.28
CA SER A 118 -0.36 -4.35 7.52
C SER A 118 -1.78 -3.83 7.40
N GLY A 119 -2.47 -4.14 6.33
CA GLY A 119 -3.93 -4.14 6.25
C GLY A 119 -4.42 -5.57 6.04
N TRP A 120 -5.67 -5.81 6.42
CA TRP A 120 -6.44 -7.08 6.38
C TRP A 120 -6.30 -8.02 7.60
N PRO A 121 -7.31 -8.90 7.86
CA PRO A 121 -7.26 -9.79 8.99
C PRO A 121 -6.09 -10.76 9.01
N ALA A 122 -5.52 -10.95 10.20
CA ALA A 122 -4.82 -12.19 10.51
C ALA A 122 -5.80 -13.35 10.25
N PRO A 123 -5.43 -14.34 9.43
CA PRO A 123 -6.31 -15.48 9.23
C PRO A 123 -6.54 -16.20 10.56
N THR A 124 -7.78 -16.61 10.80
CA THR A 124 -8.04 -17.71 11.73
C THR A 124 -7.12 -18.88 11.37
N ARG A 125 -6.50 -19.53 12.37
CA ARG A 125 -5.40 -20.53 12.27
C ARG A 125 -5.46 -21.57 11.13
N ARG A 126 -6.60 -21.79 10.47
CA ARG A 126 -6.77 -22.66 9.29
C ARG A 126 -6.44 -22.03 7.92
N ARG A 127 -6.12 -20.74 7.81
CA ARG A 127 -5.93 -20.09 6.48
C ARG A 127 -4.75 -19.11 6.42
N ALA A 128 -3.57 -19.56 6.83
CA ALA A 128 -2.35 -18.76 7.04
C ALA A 128 -1.84 -17.90 5.85
N SER A 129 -2.49 -17.92 4.68
CA SER A 129 -2.09 -17.20 3.47
C SER A 129 -3.02 -16.04 3.08
N SER A 130 -3.81 -15.48 4.01
CA SER A 130 -4.93 -14.59 3.67
C SER A 130 -4.57 -13.11 3.54
N ARG A 131 -4.83 -12.60 2.34
CA ARG A 131 -5.06 -11.25 1.82
C ARG A 131 -4.37 -10.23 2.68
N ARG A 132 -3.17 -9.79 2.34
CA ARG A 132 -2.43 -8.86 3.20
C ARG A 132 -1.77 -7.80 2.35
N LEU A 133 -2.12 -6.54 2.61
CA LEU A 133 -1.31 -5.41 2.17
C LEU A 133 -0.31 -5.13 3.28
N THR A 134 0.97 -5.21 3.00
CA THR A 134 2.03 -4.96 3.98
C THR A 134 2.93 -3.88 3.43
N PHE A 135 3.15 -2.84 4.22
CA PHE A 135 4.05 -1.74 3.93
C PHE A 135 5.08 -1.65 5.05
N HIS A 136 6.34 -1.93 4.73
CA HIS A 136 7.46 -1.81 5.63
C HIS A 136 8.37 -0.68 5.14
N ALA A 137 8.65 0.29 6.00
CA ALA A 137 9.63 1.34 5.70
C ALA A 137 10.53 1.55 6.91
N TYR A 138 11.82 1.27 6.77
CA TYR A 138 12.81 1.39 7.83
C TYR A 138 14.19 1.79 7.31
N LEU A 139 15.02 2.36 8.17
CA LEU A 139 16.39 2.74 7.82
C LEU A 139 17.22 1.50 7.46
N ASP A 140 18.07 1.65 6.45
CA ASP A 140 19.03 0.63 6.01
C ASP A 140 18.39 -0.69 5.59
N ALA A 141 17.15 -0.62 5.07
CA ALA A 141 16.49 -1.79 4.52
C ALA A 141 17.30 -2.35 3.35
N LEU A 142 17.96 -3.48 3.62
CA LEU A 142 18.60 -4.31 2.62
C LEU A 142 17.49 -5.08 1.91
N ASP A 143 17.36 -4.92 0.58
CA ASP A 143 16.36 -5.55 -0.30
C ASP A 143 15.03 -4.77 -0.54
N GLU A 144 15.09 -3.46 -0.81
CA GLU A 144 13.93 -2.66 -1.28
C GLU A 144 13.28 -3.32 -2.51
N LYS A 145 11.97 -3.62 -2.38
CA LYS A 145 11.17 -4.32 -3.40
C LYS A 145 9.68 -4.21 -3.12
N ASP A 146 8.90 -4.42 -4.17
CA ASP A 146 7.48 -4.73 -4.06
C ASP A 146 7.24 -6.16 -4.53
N VAL A 147 6.44 -6.91 -3.78
CA VAL A 147 6.05 -8.27 -4.12
C VAL A 147 4.54 -8.32 -4.16
N ILE A 148 3.99 -8.69 -5.30
CA ILE A 148 2.55 -8.94 -5.50
C ILE A 148 2.38 -10.43 -5.73
N THR A 149 1.55 -11.06 -4.92
CA THR A 149 1.19 -12.48 -5.01
C THR A 149 -0.31 -12.59 -5.25
N ILE A 150 -0.70 -13.34 -6.27
CA ILE A 150 -2.09 -13.64 -6.56
C ILE A 150 -2.22 -15.17 -6.56
N ALA A 151 -2.80 -15.71 -5.51
CA ALA A 151 -2.84 -17.17 -5.31
C ALA A 151 -4.14 -17.73 -5.90
N VAL A 152 -4.07 -18.19 -7.17
CA VAL A 152 -5.18 -18.71 -8.00
C VAL A 152 -4.70 -19.54 -9.20
N VAL A 153 -5.53 -19.72 -10.23
CA VAL A 153 -5.23 -20.37 -11.52
C VAL A 153 -5.15 -19.28 -12.62
N PRO A 154 -3.96 -19.04 -13.19
CA PRO A 154 -2.65 -19.44 -12.68
C PRO A 154 -2.28 -18.70 -11.39
N ALA A 155 -1.31 -19.25 -10.62
CA ALA A 155 -0.76 -18.57 -9.47
C ALA A 155 0.33 -17.61 -9.96
N LEU A 156 0.26 -16.34 -9.54
CA LEU A 156 1.16 -15.29 -10.00
C LEU A 156 1.97 -14.72 -8.83
N GLU A 157 3.25 -14.49 -9.08
CA GLU A 157 4.12 -13.69 -8.23
C GLU A 157 4.87 -12.69 -9.11
N VAL A 158 4.83 -11.42 -8.75
CA VAL A 158 5.55 -10.33 -9.43
C VAL A 158 6.40 -9.62 -8.38
N THR A 159 7.71 -9.56 -8.62
CA THR A 159 8.64 -8.76 -7.82
C THR A 159 9.14 -7.58 -8.62
N LEU A 160 8.87 -6.37 -8.14
CA LEU A 160 9.41 -5.12 -8.68
C LEU A 160 10.54 -4.61 -7.80
N ARG A 161 11.57 -4.05 -8.43
CA ARG A 161 12.73 -3.43 -7.78
C ARG A 161 12.94 -2.03 -8.35
N GLY A 162 13.45 -1.11 -7.54
CA GLY A 162 13.73 0.26 -7.98
C GLY A 162 12.53 1.20 -7.99
N THR A 163 11.42 0.83 -7.35
CA THR A 163 10.18 1.63 -7.26
C THR A 163 10.31 2.75 -6.22
N ASN A 164 11.28 3.64 -6.43
CA ASN A 164 11.51 4.78 -5.56
C ASN A 164 10.24 5.63 -5.45
N GLY A 165 9.67 5.72 -4.25
CA GLY A 165 8.35 6.34 -4.07
C GLY A 165 8.23 7.81 -4.48
N ASP A 166 9.30 8.59 -4.42
CA ASP A 166 9.24 10.01 -4.80
C ASP A 166 9.34 10.16 -6.32
N LEU A 167 10.37 9.56 -6.92
CA LEU A 167 10.60 9.60 -8.36
C LEU A 167 9.42 9.00 -9.14
N THR A 168 8.92 7.85 -8.69
CA THR A 168 7.81 7.16 -9.36
C THR A 168 6.47 7.85 -9.15
N THR A 169 6.26 8.54 -8.02
CA THR A 169 5.06 9.37 -7.83
C THR A 169 5.06 10.56 -8.78
N VAL A 170 6.18 11.27 -8.92
CA VAL A 170 6.29 12.36 -9.91
C VAL A 170 6.01 11.83 -11.32
N ALA A 171 6.64 10.73 -11.70
CA ALA A 171 6.46 10.14 -13.02
C ALA A 171 4.99 9.77 -13.30
N ILE A 172 4.32 9.04 -12.40
CA ILE A 172 2.94 8.61 -12.65
C ILE A 172 1.96 9.79 -12.66
N VAL A 173 2.18 10.81 -11.85
CA VAL A 173 1.34 12.03 -11.84
C VAL A 173 1.46 12.76 -13.18
N VAL A 174 2.68 12.98 -13.68
CA VAL A 174 2.90 13.64 -14.97
C VAL A 174 2.34 12.81 -16.12
N ASN A 175 2.58 11.50 -16.11
CA ASN A 175 2.10 10.58 -17.14
C ASN A 175 0.58 10.43 -17.16
N ALA A 176 -0.10 10.66 -16.03
CA ALA A 176 -1.55 10.64 -15.96
C ALA A 176 -2.23 11.88 -16.58
N ILE A 177 -1.53 13.00 -16.78
CA ILE A 177 -2.12 14.27 -17.23
C ILE A 177 -2.94 14.10 -18.51
N ARG A 178 -2.38 13.39 -19.51
CA ARG A 178 -3.08 13.13 -20.77
C ARG A 178 -4.38 12.37 -20.54
N ARG A 179 -4.35 11.30 -19.74
CA ARG A 179 -5.53 10.47 -19.45
C ARG A 179 -6.59 11.24 -18.68
N VAL A 180 -6.18 12.11 -17.75
CA VAL A 180 -7.10 12.97 -17.00
C VAL A 180 -7.76 14.00 -17.91
N ARG A 181 -7.04 14.56 -18.88
CA ARG A 181 -7.58 15.53 -19.85
C ARG A 181 -8.58 14.90 -20.82
N GLU A 182 -8.36 13.63 -21.17
CA GLU A 182 -9.23 12.86 -22.07
C GLU A 182 -10.47 12.29 -21.36
N ALA A 183 -10.47 12.24 -20.02
CA ALA A 183 -11.57 11.68 -19.24
C ALA A 183 -12.79 12.63 -19.17
N ALA A 184 -13.97 12.04 -18.97
CA ALA A 184 -15.18 12.81 -18.70
C ALA A 184 -15.05 13.62 -17.39
N PRO A 185 -15.73 14.77 -17.26
CA PRO A 185 -15.77 15.53 -16.01
C PRO A 185 -16.30 14.68 -14.86
N GLY A 186 -15.63 14.74 -13.71
CA GLY A 186 -16.00 13.99 -12.51
C GLY A 186 -14.81 13.64 -11.63
N LEU A 187 -15.07 12.94 -10.52
CA LEU A 187 -14.03 12.30 -9.71
C LEU A 187 -13.77 10.92 -10.29
N VAL A 188 -12.53 10.65 -10.69
CA VAL A 188 -12.10 9.37 -11.25
C VAL A 188 -10.92 8.82 -10.45
N THR A 189 -10.76 7.51 -10.51
CA THR A 189 -9.66 6.75 -9.93
C THR A 189 -8.78 6.16 -11.02
N MET A 190 -7.66 5.56 -10.63
CA MET A 190 -6.72 4.94 -11.58
C MET A 190 -7.33 3.76 -12.35
N ARG A 191 -8.41 3.15 -11.88
CA ARG A 191 -9.12 2.08 -12.59
C ARG A 191 -10.07 2.58 -13.69
N ASP A 192 -10.49 3.84 -13.60
CA ASP A 192 -11.49 4.43 -14.49
C ASP A 192 -10.83 5.04 -15.74
N LEU A 193 -9.50 5.11 -15.76
CA LEU A 193 -8.71 5.64 -16.87
C LEU A 193 -8.11 4.51 -17.71
N PRO A 194 -7.90 4.73 -19.02
CA PRO A 194 -7.05 3.85 -19.80
C PRO A 194 -5.63 3.79 -19.22
N ILE A 195 -4.86 2.75 -19.60
CA ILE A 195 -3.49 2.53 -19.11
C ILE A 195 -2.66 3.81 -19.22
N VAL A 196 -2.08 4.23 -18.09
CA VAL A 196 -1.14 5.36 -18.00
C VAL A 196 0.21 4.91 -18.53
N THR A 197 0.72 5.60 -19.55
CA THR A 197 2.00 5.30 -20.21
C THR A 197 2.91 6.52 -20.18
N ASN A 198 4.23 6.30 -20.31
CA ASN A 198 5.17 7.39 -20.51
C ASN A 198 4.96 8.03 -21.89
N TRP A 199 5.24 9.32 -22.00
CA TRP A 199 5.09 10.10 -23.24
C TRP A 199 6.32 10.97 -23.48
#